data_AF-A0A2G6GE72-F1
#
_entry.id   AF-A0A2G6GE72-F1
#
_cell.length_a   1.000
_cell.length_b   1.000
_cell.length_c   1.000
_cell.angle_alpha   90.00
_cell.angle_beta   90.00
_cell.angle_gamma   90.00
#
_symmetry.space_group_name_H-M   'P 1'
#
loop_
_entity.id
_entity.type
_entity.pdbx_description
1 polymer ?
#
loop_
_entity_poly.entity_id
_entity_poly.type
_entity_poly.pdbx_seq_one_letter_code
_entity_poly.pdbx_strand_id
1 'polypeptide(L)'
;TPYFDNTTPNWGKSAIFWFGENEQGMPSRNYADVRTAYTDDALHIRVTVVDYYLWYPPNPTPLTDLTQYDAAAIYLDTNLDRATTPQTDDYLFLVSARQWQDMENYVRQARGNGSHWDTAWTPEAEWTGFSEMSWSCNPGPNSNVCGIDYGWTAIFKITWSTLGFSGTPPEETLLGLGVRLYDRDNQPPAGYVSPEYWPETFEANNPSSWAEIHLGDANYQPATSDPEGTTMLRAATPLDNSVEDAWLGGGTDGIGGHVGGGSDINHGDDERLFIGSETAPTHFPFFNKSFLRFSLDDIPPDKEIISATLTLHHWGNAGQSSGLARPSWVSLFTISDPWEEMSITWNNAPLAQENIAATWVYPLTSFSGWPGVAYDWDATKAVAEAYAAHEPVSMAIYSSDNARDTTKYLTSSETGITDPPAYWNWNEEGRPTLTVVWGEPLDDFLLSASPSIQAAAAGDSAAYHIHVQPTGNFSSAVTLTATVPVNMAYKLIPDVVAAPYQEAILTVTDLHPEPVLMPGEWCTLHVTGTTELITQTKSISLDLLVGGARAYLPSITK
;
A
#
# COMPACT_ATOMS: atom_id res chain seq x y z
N THR A 1 -0.99 -9.90 -6.96
CA THR A 1 -0.13 -10.00 -5.76
C THR A 1 1.28 -9.49 -6.00
N PRO A 2 1.88 -8.78 -5.02
CA PRO A 2 3.31 -8.46 -4.96
C PRO A 2 4.17 -9.63 -4.44
N TYR A 3 3.63 -10.85 -4.48
CA TYR A 3 4.32 -12.10 -4.16
C TYR A 3 5.08 -12.66 -5.39
N PHE A 4 6.28 -13.18 -5.16
CA PHE A 4 7.11 -13.82 -6.18
C PHE A 4 7.68 -15.16 -5.70
N ASP A 5 7.58 -16.18 -6.55
CA ASP A 5 8.15 -17.52 -6.34
C ASP A 5 9.68 -17.58 -6.48
N ASN A 6 10.29 -16.49 -6.96
CA ASN A 6 11.73 -16.34 -7.15
C ASN A 6 12.35 -15.60 -5.97
N THR A 7 13.64 -15.88 -5.69
CA THR A 7 14.40 -15.22 -4.61
C THR A 7 14.75 -13.75 -4.87
N THR A 8 14.42 -13.23 -6.05
CA THR A 8 14.56 -11.82 -6.42
C THR A 8 13.25 -11.34 -7.04
N PRO A 9 12.60 -10.33 -6.46
CA PRO A 9 11.31 -9.87 -6.96
C PRO A 9 11.46 -9.18 -8.31
N ASN A 10 10.45 -9.34 -9.17
CA ASN A 10 10.30 -8.46 -10.32
C ASN A 10 9.68 -7.15 -9.86
N TRP A 11 10.51 -6.14 -9.63
CA TRP A 11 10.09 -4.78 -9.27
C TRP A 11 9.09 -4.16 -10.25
N GLY A 12 8.96 -4.73 -11.46
CA GLY A 12 8.02 -4.39 -12.52
C GLY A 12 6.56 -4.69 -12.18
N LYS A 13 6.31 -5.42 -11.07
CA LYS A 13 4.99 -5.90 -10.63
C LYS A 13 4.87 -5.84 -9.09
N SER A 14 5.70 -5.03 -8.44
CA SER A 14 5.64 -4.84 -6.99
C SER A 14 4.52 -3.86 -6.61
N ALA A 15 4.11 -3.86 -5.35
CA ALA A 15 3.39 -2.72 -4.83
C ALA A 15 4.33 -1.50 -4.81
N ILE A 16 3.75 -0.30 -4.89
CA ILE A 16 4.50 0.96 -4.89
C ILE A 16 3.74 2.02 -4.09
N PHE A 17 4.45 2.90 -3.43
CA PHE A 17 3.95 4.17 -2.90
C PHE A 17 5.06 5.22 -3.00
N TRP A 18 4.75 6.47 -2.66
CA TRP A 18 5.70 7.57 -2.75
C TRP A 18 5.55 8.55 -1.59
N PHE A 19 6.58 9.34 -1.36
CA PHE A 19 6.58 10.46 -0.41
C PHE A 19 7.74 11.42 -0.69
N GLY A 20 7.74 12.55 0.03
CA GLY A 20 8.75 13.60 -0.08
C GLY A 20 8.50 14.54 -1.26
N GLU A 21 9.34 15.55 -1.37
CA GLU A 21 9.21 16.64 -2.34
C GLU A 21 10.41 16.64 -3.28
N ASN A 22 10.20 17.02 -4.54
CA ASN A 22 11.29 17.29 -5.47
C ASN A 22 11.59 18.80 -5.47
N GLU A 23 12.43 19.24 -4.53
CA GLU A 23 12.80 20.66 -4.39
C GLU A 23 14.31 20.85 -4.58
N GLN A 24 14.68 21.74 -5.49
CA GLN A 24 16.07 22.14 -5.67
C GLN A 24 16.42 23.30 -4.73
N GLY A 25 17.63 23.30 -4.19
CA GLY A 25 18.08 24.38 -3.32
C GLY A 25 19.26 23.94 -2.48
N MET A 26 19.66 24.75 -1.51
CA MET A 26 20.48 24.29 -0.38
C MET A 26 19.90 24.99 0.87
N PRO A 27 19.01 24.33 1.65
CA PRO A 27 18.67 22.91 1.53
C PRO A 27 17.79 22.57 0.32
N SER A 28 17.91 21.37 -0.23
CA SER A 28 16.93 20.71 -1.11
C SER A 28 15.95 19.86 -0.30
N ARG A 29 15.00 19.25 -1.01
CA ARG A 29 14.14 18.17 -0.51
C ARG A 29 14.19 17.00 -1.49
N ASN A 30 14.03 15.80 -0.95
CA ASN A 30 14.17 14.56 -1.71
C ASN A 30 12.80 13.87 -1.87
N TYR A 31 12.57 13.37 -3.08
CA TYR A 31 11.41 12.56 -3.41
C TYR A 31 11.80 11.08 -3.46
N ALA A 32 10.92 10.18 -3.03
CA ALA A 32 11.17 8.74 -3.11
C ALA A 32 9.97 7.93 -3.62
N ASP A 33 10.25 7.02 -4.55
CA ASP A 33 9.40 5.86 -4.82
C ASP A 33 9.83 4.70 -3.91
N VAL A 34 8.89 4.13 -3.15
CA VAL A 34 9.10 2.92 -2.37
C VAL A 34 8.32 1.77 -2.98
N ARG A 35 9.04 0.70 -3.35
CA ARG A 35 8.46 -0.53 -3.87
C ARG A 35 8.58 -1.64 -2.85
N THR A 36 7.48 -2.34 -2.61
CA THR A 36 7.40 -3.46 -1.68
C THR A 36 6.99 -4.73 -2.40
N ALA A 37 7.72 -5.80 -2.12
CA ALA A 37 7.51 -7.12 -2.68
C ALA A 37 7.88 -8.16 -1.63
N TYR A 38 7.36 -9.37 -1.78
CA TYR A 38 7.79 -10.46 -0.92
C TYR A 38 7.90 -11.79 -1.67
N THR A 39 8.71 -12.66 -1.10
CA THR A 39 9.02 -13.99 -1.62
C THR A 39 8.82 -15.01 -0.51
N ASP A 40 9.08 -16.29 -0.80
CA ASP A 40 9.03 -17.33 0.22
C ASP A 40 10.05 -17.13 1.36
N ASP A 41 11.12 -16.38 1.12
CA ASP A 41 12.24 -16.22 2.05
C ASP A 41 12.36 -14.83 2.68
N ALA A 42 11.82 -13.78 2.05
CA ALA A 42 12.07 -12.42 2.50
C ALA A 42 10.97 -11.41 2.15
N LEU A 43 10.92 -10.35 2.96
CA LEU A 43 10.37 -9.06 2.58
C LEU A 43 11.45 -8.27 1.82
N HIS A 44 11.05 -7.71 0.68
CA HIS A 44 11.91 -6.90 -0.18
C HIS A 44 11.37 -5.48 -0.29
N ILE A 45 12.22 -4.50 0.02
CA ILE A 45 11.87 -3.08 -0.09
C ILE A 45 12.94 -2.39 -0.93
N ARG A 46 12.51 -1.64 -1.94
CA ARG A 46 13.37 -0.76 -2.74
C ARG A 46 12.92 0.68 -2.53
N VAL A 47 13.86 1.55 -2.20
CA VAL A 47 13.66 3.00 -2.14
C VAL A 47 14.47 3.61 -3.29
N THR A 48 13.80 4.15 -4.30
CA THR A 48 14.43 4.91 -5.39
C THR A 48 14.30 6.39 -5.05
N VAL A 49 15.44 7.03 -4.76
CA VAL A 49 15.50 8.40 -4.24
C VAL A 49 15.94 9.35 -5.35
N VAL A 50 15.19 10.42 -5.53
CA VAL A 50 15.59 11.61 -6.30
C VAL A 50 16.18 12.59 -5.31
N ASP A 51 17.49 12.80 -5.45
CA ASP A 51 18.32 13.57 -4.53
C ASP A 51 19.42 14.25 -5.34
N TYR A 52 19.48 15.56 -5.23
CA TYR A 52 20.35 16.39 -6.06
C TYR A 52 21.73 16.61 -5.47
N TYR A 53 22.00 16.22 -4.22
CA TYR A 53 23.30 16.40 -3.59
C TYR A 53 23.69 15.16 -2.80
N LEU A 54 24.58 14.38 -3.39
CA LEU A 54 24.92 13.07 -2.83
C LEU A 54 26.09 13.16 -1.85
N TRP A 55 25.84 12.90 -0.57
CA TRP A 55 26.81 12.91 0.50
C TRP A 55 26.79 11.63 1.34
N TYR A 56 27.96 11.02 1.49
CA TYR A 56 28.15 9.80 2.27
C TYR A 56 29.40 9.86 3.14
N PRO A 57 29.45 9.16 4.29
CA PRO A 57 30.64 9.13 5.11
C PRO A 57 31.71 8.25 4.44
N PRO A 58 32.96 8.73 4.23
CA PRO A 58 34.03 7.88 3.72
C PRO A 58 34.57 6.96 4.81
N ASN A 59 34.63 5.65 4.54
CA ASN A 59 35.16 4.62 5.46
C ASN A 59 34.50 4.66 6.86
N PRO A 60 33.16 4.52 6.94
CA PRO A 60 32.46 4.57 8.22
C PRO A 60 32.90 3.40 9.11
N THR A 61 32.89 3.65 10.42
CA THR A 61 33.06 2.62 11.45
C THR A 61 31.70 2.30 12.05
N PRO A 62 31.56 1.23 12.87
CA PRO A 62 30.32 0.97 13.59
C PRO A 62 29.83 2.15 14.48
N LEU A 63 30.72 3.05 14.89
CA LEU A 63 30.39 4.25 15.67
C LEU A 63 30.02 5.46 14.81
N THR A 64 30.18 5.39 13.49
CA THR A 64 29.79 6.48 12.59
C THR A 64 28.27 6.58 12.56
N ASP A 65 27.75 7.76 12.86
CA ASP A 65 26.33 8.06 12.71
C ASP A 65 25.98 8.24 11.23
N LEU A 66 25.37 7.21 10.65
CA LEU A 66 24.97 7.21 9.25
C LEU A 66 23.73 8.09 8.99
N THR A 67 22.96 8.45 10.03
CA THR A 67 21.79 9.31 9.86
C THR A 67 22.15 10.77 9.63
N GLN A 68 23.44 11.10 9.69
CA GLN A 68 23.96 12.42 9.35
C GLN A 68 24.23 12.59 7.86
N TYR A 69 23.95 11.59 7.02
CA TYR A 69 24.24 11.56 5.59
C TYR A 69 23.05 10.94 4.85
N ASP A 70 23.14 10.80 3.53
CA ASP A 70 22.07 10.19 2.75
C ASP A 70 21.90 8.72 3.18
N ALA A 71 20.72 8.42 3.69
CA ALA A 71 20.38 7.10 4.20
C ALA A 71 18.87 6.89 4.21
N ALA A 72 18.46 5.64 4.06
CA ALA A 72 17.07 5.23 4.17
C ALA A 72 16.96 4.26 5.34
N ALA A 73 15.93 4.43 6.17
CA ALA A 73 15.61 3.54 7.27
C ALA A 73 14.20 2.98 7.12
N ILE A 74 14.08 1.68 7.33
CA ILE A 74 12.84 0.92 7.36
C ILE A 74 12.56 0.53 8.81
N TYR A 75 11.33 0.79 9.26
CA TYR A 75 10.79 0.42 10.55
C TYR A 75 9.66 -0.58 10.33
N LEU A 76 9.69 -1.71 11.03
CA LEU A 76 8.70 -2.78 10.89
C LEU A 76 8.16 -3.16 12.26
N ASP A 77 6.83 -3.19 12.40
CA ASP A 77 6.12 -3.77 13.54
C ASP A 77 5.49 -5.09 13.06
N THR A 78 5.96 -6.21 13.58
CA THR A 78 5.55 -7.53 13.09
C THR A 78 4.28 -8.09 13.73
N ASN A 79 3.79 -7.48 14.82
CA ASN A 79 2.56 -7.89 15.49
C ASN A 79 1.43 -6.86 15.27
N LEU A 80 1.76 -5.67 14.77
CA LEU A 80 0.87 -4.54 14.60
C LEU A 80 0.10 -4.21 15.89
N ASP A 81 0.79 -4.27 17.03
CA ASP A 81 0.18 -3.99 18.33
C ASP A 81 -0.02 -2.48 18.56
N ARG A 82 0.56 -1.65 17.68
CA ARG A 82 0.50 -0.19 17.70
C ARG A 82 0.93 0.37 19.06
N ALA A 83 1.98 -0.21 19.64
CA ALA A 83 2.58 0.28 20.88
C ALA A 83 3.13 1.72 20.75
N THR A 84 3.23 2.42 21.88
CA THR A 84 3.75 3.81 21.90
C THR A 84 5.26 3.90 22.08
N THR A 85 5.95 2.76 22.16
CA THR A 85 7.41 2.63 22.31
C THR A 85 7.89 1.36 21.61
N PRO A 86 9.14 1.26 21.13
CA PRO A 86 9.61 0.09 20.40
C PRO A 86 9.62 -1.19 21.26
N GLN A 87 8.85 -2.19 20.85
CA GLN A 87 8.68 -3.53 21.42
C GLN A 87 9.60 -4.56 20.77
N THR A 88 9.60 -5.78 21.29
CA THR A 88 10.46 -6.88 20.80
C THR A 88 10.09 -7.38 19.40
N ASP A 89 8.94 -7.00 18.89
CA ASP A 89 8.41 -7.29 17.57
C ASP A 89 8.63 -6.11 16.59
N ASP A 90 9.29 -5.05 17.07
CA ASP A 90 9.70 -3.90 16.28
C ASP A 90 11.15 -3.97 15.84
N TYR A 91 11.39 -3.62 14.58
CA TYR A 91 12.69 -3.70 13.93
C TYR A 91 13.02 -2.40 13.20
N LEU A 92 14.29 -2.03 13.23
CA LEU A 92 14.87 -0.95 12.46
C LEU A 92 15.98 -1.51 11.57
N PHE A 93 15.93 -1.21 10.28
CA PHE A 93 17.01 -1.48 9.32
C PHE A 93 17.36 -0.21 8.58
N LEU A 94 18.64 0.13 8.48
CA LEU A 94 19.12 1.33 7.81
C LEU A 94 20.16 0.97 6.76
N VAL A 95 20.03 1.57 5.59
CA VAL A 95 20.98 1.53 4.49
C VAL A 95 21.41 2.96 4.17
N SER A 96 22.70 3.26 4.32
CA SER A 96 23.27 4.54 3.89
C SER A 96 23.80 4.45 2.47
N ALA A 97 23.68 5.54 1.73
CA ALA A 97 24.25 5.67 0.41
C ALA A 97 25.79 5.55 0.48
N ARG A 98 26.40 5.04 -0.59
CA ARG A 98 27.85 4.80 -0.65
C ARG A 98 28.36 4.89 -2.08
N GLN A 99 29.66 5.12 -2.20
CA GLN A 99 30.37 5.08 -3.48
C GLN A 99 31.48 4.01 -3.46
N TRP A 100 31.24 2.86 -4.11
CA TRP A 100 32.23 1.79 -4.31
C TRP A 100 32.87 1.17 -3.05
N GLN A 101 32.27 1.33 -1.86
CA GLN A 101 32.76 0.77 -0.58
C GLN A 101 31.98 -0.47 -0.13
N ASP A 102 32.51 -1.29 0.79
CA ASP A 102 31.80 -2.48 1.26
C ASP A 102 30.54 -2.14 2.05
N MET A 103 29.42 -2.80 1.73
CA MET A 103 28.09 -2.51 2.28
C MET A 103 28.00 -2.72 3.79
N GLU A 104 28.79 -3.64 4.35
CA GLU A 104 28.77 -4.02 5.76
C GLU A 104 28.97 -2.83 6.72
N ASN A 105 29.71 -1.80 6.30
CA ASN A 105 29.95 -0.60 7.12
C ASN A 105 28.84 0.47 6.96
N TYR A 106 27.97 0.31 5.97
CA TYR A 106 26.91 1.26 5.56
C TYR A 106 25.50 0.80 5.96
N VAL A 107 25.39 -0.28 6.73
CA VAL A 107 24.13 -0.74 7.29
C VAL A 107 24.07 -0.54 8.80
N ARG A 108 22.88 -0.28 9.34
CA ARG A 108 22.59 -0.35 10.78
C ARG A 108 21.32 -1.13 11.01
N GLN A 109 21.18 -1.66 12.21
CA GLN A 109 19.98 -2.37 12.62
C GLN A 109 19.74 -2.17 14.12
N ALA A 110 18.50 -2.30 14.54
CA ALA A 110 18.13 -2.37 15.94
C ALA A 110 16.82 -3.15 16.10
N ARG A 111 16.57 -3.64 17.31
CA ARG A 111 15.29 -4.25 17.71
C ARG A 111 14.76 -3.54 18.94
N GLY A 112 13.46 -3.32 19.03
CA GLY A 112 12.89 -2.74 20.24
C GLY A 112 13.02 -3.70 21.43
N ASN A 113 12.98 -3.15 22.64
CA ASN A 113 13.10 -3.91 23.89
C ASN A 113 11.95 -3.65 24.89
N GLY A 114 10.87 -3.01 24.41
CA GLY A 114 9.74 -2.55 25.21
C GLY A 114 9.87 -1.13 25.75
N SER A 115 10.97 -0.43 25.46
CA SER A 115 11.18 0.95 25.91
C SER A 115 11.99 1.80 24.92
N HIS A 116 13.02 1.22 24.29
CA HIS A 116 13.88 1.89 23.32
C HIS A 116 14.46 0.89 22.32
N TRP A 117 15.19 1.40 21.33
CA TRP A 117 15.93 0.60 20.36
C TRP A 117 17.21 0.00 20.96
N ASP A 118 17.35 -1.32 20.94
CA ASP A 118 18.60 -2.02 21.19
C ASP A 118 19.44 -2.10 19.91
N THR A 119 20.44 -1.22 19.79
CA THR A 119 21.35 -1.15 18.65
C THR A 119 22.50 -2.17 18.72
N ALA A 120 22.61 -2.92 19.82
CA ALA A 120 23.54 -4.04 19.94
C ALA A 120 22.92 -5.37 19.48
N TRP A 121 21.62 -5.37 19.14
CA TRP A 121 20.94 -6.55 18.63
C TRP A 121 21.56 -7.04 17.31
N THR A 122 21.86 -8.32 17.28
CA THR A 122 22.31 -9.04 16.09
C THR A 122 21.26 -10.09 15.72
N PRO A 123 20.73 -10.07 14.49
CA PRO A 123 19.81 -11.10 14.06
C PRO A 123 20.54 -12.42 13.87
N GLU A 124 19.76 -13.48 13.99
CA GLU A 124 20.18 -14.87 13.88
C GLU A 124 20.37 -15.25 12.39
N ALA A 125 19.50 -14.69 11.55
CA ALA A 125 19.57 -14.74 10.10
C ALA A 125 19.97 -13.38 9.55
N GLU A 126 20.92 -13.35 8.62
CA GLU A 126 21.35 -12.12 7.98
C GLU A 126 20.25 -11.54 7.08
N TRP A 127 20.05 -10.22 7.18
CA TRP A 127 19.40 -9.42 6.14
C TRP A 127 20.49 -8.72 5.33
N THR A 128 20.18 -8.33 4.09
CA THR A 128 21.17 -7.64 3.24
C THR A 128 20.66 -6.29 2.78
N GLY A 129 21.54 -5.30 2.83
CA GLY A 129 21.36 -4.00 2.20
C GLY A 129 22.07 -3.94 0.84
N PHE A 130 21.60 -3.04 -0.02
CA PHE A 130 22.32 -2.59 -1.21
C PHE A 130 22.05 -1.10 -1.40
N SER A 131 23.05 -0.37 -1.86
CA SER A 131 22.89 1.03 -2.26
C SER A 131 23.74 1.37 -3.46
N GLU A 132 23.22 2.24 -4.32
CA GLU A 132 23.93 2.74 -5.50
C GLU A 132 23.56 4.20 -5.78
N MET A 133 24.58 5.04 -5.96
CA MET A 133 24.47 6.45 -6.29
C MET A 133 24.57 6.69 -7.79
N SER A 134 23.84 7.67 -8.31
CA SER A 134 23.90 8.12 -9.70
C SER A 134 24.14 9.64 -9.75
N TRP A 135 25.26 10.06 -10.36
CA TRP A 135 25.68 11.46 -10.39
C TRP A 135 25.93 11.97 -11.82
N SER A 136 25.88 13.28 -12.01
CA SER A 136 25.88 13.90 -13.33
C SER A 136 27.29 14.16 -13.88
N CYS A 137 28.25 14.54 -13.03
CA CYS A 137 29.65 14.63 -13.41
C CYS A 137 30.67 14.43 -12.28
N ASN A 138 31.93 14.23 -12.67
CA ASN A 138 33.03 14.05 -11.72
C ASN A 138 33.46 15.39 -11.08
N PRO A 139 33.80 15.43 -9.78
CA PRO A 139 34.28 14.28 -8.99
C PRO A 139 33.20 13.35 -8.41
N GLY A 140 31.92 13.67 -8.58
CA GLY A 140 30.79 12.87 -8.12
C GLY A 140 30.45 13.12 -6.65
N PRO A 141 29.89 12.12 -5.94
CA PRO A 141 29.42 12.25 -4.57
C PRO A 141 30.48 12.82 -3.61
N ASN A 142 30.02 13.45 -2.53
CA ASN A 142 30.80 14.29 -1.61
C ASN A 142 31.37 15.57 -2.25
N SER A 143 30.73 16.10 -3.30
CA SER A 143 31.14 17.34 -3.94
C SER A 143 30.04 17.96 -4.81
N ASN A 144 29.65 19.20 -4.48
CA ASN A 144 28.67 19.96 -5.28
C ASN A 144 29.30 20.74 -6.45
N VAL A 145 30.57 20.50 -6.81
CA VAL A 145 31.27 21.22 -7.89
C VAL A 145 30.54 21.11 -9.23
N CYS A 146 29.86 19.98 -9.45
CA CYS A 146 29.10 19.67 -10.65
C CYS A 146 27.68 20.22 -10.67
N GLY A 147 27.25 20.91 -9.61
CA GLY A 147 25.86 21.29 -9.42
C GLY A 147 25.07 20.11 -8.86
N ILE A 148 24.02 19.75 -9.58
CA ILE A 148 23.02 18.76 -9.15
C ILE A 148 23.27 17.37 -9.75
N ASP A 149 22.96 16.34 -8.96
CA ASP A 149 23.06 14.93 -9.33
C ASP A 149 21.70 14.32 -9.71
N TYR A 150 21.57 13.00 -9.72
CA TYR A 150 20.32 12.32 -10.11
C TYR A 150 19.60 11.67 -8.94
N GLY A 151 20.33 11.27 -7.91
CA GLY A 151 19.80 10.54 -6.77
C GLY A 151 20.49 9.19 -6.58
N TRP A 152 19.82 8.31 -5.85
CA TRP A 152 20.38 7.03 -5.44
C TRP A 152 19.28 6.01 -5.17
N THR A 153 19.67 4.77 -4.89
CA THR A 153 18.73 3.70 -4.56
C THR A 153 19.21 2.95 -3.33
N ALA A 154 18.28 2.56 -2.46
CA ALA A 154 18.48 1.58 -1.39
C ALA A 154 17.61 0.34 -1.66
N ILE A 155 18.14 -0.85 -1.41
CA ILE A 155 17.37 -2.11 -1.43
C ILE A 155 17.62 -2.85 -0.12
N PHE A 156 16.55 -3.31 0.49
CA PHE A 156 16.51 -4.12 1.70
C PHE A 156 15.96 -5.50 1.32
N LYS A 157 16.71 -6.55 1.65
CA LYS A 157 16.19 -7.92 1.67
C LYS A 157 16.23 -8.39 3.12
N ILE A 158 15.05 -8.45 3.75
CA ILE A 158 14.88 -8.77 5.16
C ILE A 158 14.24 -10.16 5.23
N THR A 159 14.99 -11.16 5.69
CA THR A 159 14.47 -12.53 5.73
C THR A 159 13.34 -12.65 6.74
N TRP A 160 12.36 -13.50 6.46
CA TRP A 160 11.26 -13.76 7.40
C TRP A 160 11.77 -14.26 8.76
N SER A 161 12.85 -15.05 8.75
CA SER A 161 13.53 -15.49 9.97
C SER A 161 14.19 -14.35 10.77
N THR A 162 14.71 -13.31 10.11
CA THR A 162 15.21 -12.10 10.80
C THR A 162 14.09 -11.44 11.61
N LEU A 163 12.87 -11.49 11.08
CA LEU A 163 11.64 -10.95 11.67
C LEU A 163 10.93 -11.94 12.61
N GLY A 164 11.55 -13.08 12.94
CA GLY A 164 10.99 -14.06 13.87
C GLY A 164 9.93 -15.00 13.29
N PHE A 165 9.66 -14.93 11.98
CA PHE A 165 8.76 -15.86 11.30
C PHE A 165 9.50 -17.14 10.89
N SER A 166 8.82 -18.29 10.95
CA SER A 166 9.37 -19.59 10.54
C SER A 166 9.37 -19.82 9.02
N GLY A 167 8.80 -18.90 8.25
CA GLY A 167 8.62 -18.93 6.80
C GLY A 167 7.80 -17.73 6.35
N THR A 168 7.33 -17.72 5.10
CA THR A 168 6.40 -16.71 4.60
C THR A 168 5.19 -16.57 5.53
N PRO A 169 4.88 -15.36 6.04
CA PRO A 169 3.64 -15.16 6.75
C PRO A 169 2.43 -15.51 5.87
N PRO A 170 1.31 -15.97 6.45
CA PRO A 170 0.08 -16.22 5.68
C PRO A 170 -0.36 -14.98 4.89
N GLU A 171 -1.07 -15.21 3.78
CA GLU A 171 -1.84 -14.14 3.16
C GLU A 171 -2.77 -13.49 4.20
N GLU A 172 -3.02 -12.21 4.01
CA GLU A 172 -3.73 -11.31 4.91
C GLU A 172 -3.00 -10.94 6.22
N THR A 173 -1.72 -11.32 6.37
CA THR A 173 -0.91 -10.81 7.48
C THR A 173 -0.72 -9.30 7.36
N LEU A 174 -1.01 -8.59 8.45
CA LEU A 174 -0.76 -7.15 8.58
C LEU A 174 0.55 -6.91 9.33
N LEU A 175 1.33 -5.96 8.86
CA LEU A 175 2.56 -5.47 9.51
C LEU A 175 2.51 -3.95 9.59
N GLY A 176 3.15 -3.35 10.59
CA GLY A 176 3.43 -1.93 10.59
C GLY A 176 4.64 -1.60 9.72
N LEU A 177 4.59 -0.50 8.97
CA LEU A 177 5.71 0.01 8.17
C LEU A 177 5.89 1.51 8.37
N GLY A 178 7.14 1.90 8.61
CA GLY A 178 7.59 3.28 8.52
C GLY A 178 8.85 3.39 7.67
N VAL A 179 8.97 4.48 6.92
CA VAL A 179 10.14 4.79 6.10
C VAL A 179 10.64 6.17 6.46
N ARG A 180 11.96 6.31 6.65
CA ARG A 180 12.60 7.60 6.88
C ARG A 180 13.78 7.79 5.96
N LEU A 181 13.84 8.93 5.30
CA LEU A 181 14.88 9.31 4.34
C LEU A 181 15.71 10.46 4.94
N TYR A 182 16.94 10.15 5.33
CA TYR A 182 17.94 11.10 5.79
C TYR A 182 18.67 11.72 4.61
N ASP A 183 19.09 12.97 4.79
CA ASP A 183 19.58 13.79 3.70
C ASP A 183 20.68 14.77 4.16
N ARG A 184 21.65 15.01 3.28
CA ARG A 184 22.69 16.01 3.45
C ARG A 184 23.07 16.62 2.10
N ASP A 185 23.01 17.94 2.02
CA ASP A 185 23.35 18.64 0.77
C ASP A 185 24.78 19.19 0.70
N ASN A 186 25.54 19.15 1.77
CA ASN A 186 26.84 19.83 1.79
C ASN A 186 27.85 19.19 2.75
N GLN A 187 29.10 19.61 2.62
CA GLN A 187 30.21 19.10 3.40
C GLN A 187 29.97 19.29 4.91
N PRO A 188 30.07 18.21 5.70
CA PRO A 188 30.01 18.31 7.15
C PRO A 188 31.02 19.33 7.71
N PRO A 189 30.65 20.10 8.75
CA PRO A 189 29.43 19.97 9.55
C PRO A 189 28.19 20.66 8.95
N ALA A 190 28.31 21.40 7.84
CA ALA A 190 27.19 22.08 7.19
C ALA A 190 26.38 21.13 6.31
N GLY A 191 25.16 21.51 5.92
CA GLY A 191 24.37 20.79 4.94
C GLY A 191 23.50 19.65 5.47
N TYR A 192 23.31 19.50 6.79
CA TYR A 192 22.28 18.59 7.29
C TYR A 192 20.90 19.11 6.86
N VAL A 193 20.07 18.23 6.32
CA VAL A 193 18.68 18.52 5.94
C VAL A 193 17.73 17.72 6.83
N SER A 194 16.56 18.28 7.11
CA SER A 194 15.56 17.54 7.89
C SER A 194 15.11 16.30 7.11
N PRO A 195 15.08 15.11 7.72
CA PRO A 195 14.64 13.89 7.03
C PRO A 195 13.18 13.96 6.60
N GLU A 196 12.89 13.38 5.45
CA GLU A 196 11.54 13.05 4.99
C GLU A 196 11.09 11.70 5.59
N TYR A 197 9.78 11.47 5.65
CA TYR A 197 9.25 10.23 6.19
C TYR A 197 7.88 9.85 5.62
N TRP A 198 7.57 8.56 5.72
CA TRP A 198 6.26 7.99 5.42
C TRP A 198 5.87 6.97 6.51
N PRO A 199 4.60 6.90 6.93
CA PRO A 199 3.52 7.84 6.60
C PRO A 199 3.77 9.24 7.17
N GLU A 200 2.94 10.22 6.84
CA GLU A 200 3.06 11.60 7.36
C GLU A 200 2.90 11.72 8.89
N THR A 201 2.34 10.69 9.52
CA THR A 201 2.24 10.58 10.98
C THR A 201 3.49 9.99 11.63
N PHE A 202 4.46 9.52 10.84
CA PHE A 202 5.54 8.65 11.30
C PHE A 202 6.40 9.27 12.42
N GLU A 203 6.52 8.52 13.51
CA GLU A 203 7.47 8.76 14.58
C GLU A 203 8.30 7.49 14.86
N ALA A 204 9.62 7.59 14.70
CA ALA A 204 10.54 6.45 14.79
C ALA A 204 10.54 5.68 16.14
N ASN A 205 10.10 6.32 17.22
CA ASN A 205 10.05 5.72 18.56
C ASN A 205 8.62 5.37 18.99
N ASN A 206 7.64 5.45 18.09
CA ASN A 206 6.24 5.29 18.41
C ASN A 206 5.54 4.44 17.31
N PRO A 207 5.60 3.10 17.41
CA PRO A 207 4.99 2.17 16.45
C PRO A 207 3.51 2.45 16.14
N SER A 208 2.75 3.02 17.08
CA SER A 208 1.34 3.40 16.88
C SER A 208 1.12 4.40 15.74
N SER A 209 2.18 5.11 15.34
CA SER A 209 2.17 6.13 14.30
C SER A 209 2.51 5.60 12.90
N TRP A 210 2.93 4.34 12.80
CA TRP A 210 3.37 3.72 11.56
C TRP A 210 2.15 3.30 10.71
N ALA A 211 2.37 3.20 9.39
CA ALA A 211 1.34 2.76 8.47
C ALA A 211 1.17 1.24 8.57
N GLU A 212 0.13 0.74 7.94
CA GLU A 212 -0.15 -0.69 7.83
C GLU A 212 0.22 -1.17 6.42
N ILE A 213 0.82 -2.35 6.33
CA ILE A 213 0.98 -3.08 5.08
C ILE A 213 0.31 -4.44 5.18
N HIS A 214 -0.32 -4.83 4.08
CA HIS A 214 -1.07 -6.07 3.95
C HIS A 214 -0.34 -7.02 3.00
N LEU A 215 -0.05 -8.24 3.47
CA LEU A 215 0.56 -9.28 2.63
C LEU A 215 -0.52 -10.03 1.87
N GLY A 216 -0.70 -9.73 0.59
CA GLY A 216 -1.73 -10.38 -0.22
C GLY A 216 -2.18 -9.49 -1.37
N ASP A 217 -3.30 -9.86 -1.99
CA ASP A 217 -4.05 -8.95 -2.85
C ASP A 217 -5.12 -8.23 -2.03
N ALA A 218 -5.54 -7.05 -2.46
CA ALA A 218 -6.71 -6.41 -1.89
C ALA A 218 -7.93 -7.32 -2.13
N ASN A 219 -8.61 -7.70 -1.06
CA ASN A 219 -9.75 -8.62 -1.11
C ASN A 219 -11.02 -7.96 -0.56
N TYR A 220 -11.29 -6.73 -1.03
CA TYR A 220 -12.53 -6.05 -0.67
C TYR A 220 -13.73 -6.85 -1.19
N GLN A 221 -14.66 -7.13 -0.28
CA GLN A 221 -15.94 -7.75 -0.61
C GLN A 221 -17.05 -6.73 -0.32
N PRO A 222 -17.79 -6.28 -1.34
CA PRO A 222 -18.91 -5.37 -1.15
C PRO A 222 -19.99 -6.03 -0.30
N ALA A 223 -20.79 -5.21 0.39
CA ALA A 223 -21.95 -5.70 1.11
C ALA A 223 -22.89 -6.47 0.15
N THR A 224 -23.56 -7.50 0.68
CA THR A 224 -24.53 -8.24 -0.13
C THR A 224 -25.78 -7.38 -0.31
N SER A 225 -26.15 -7.14 -1.56
CA SER A 225 -27.22 -6.20 -1.93
C SER A 225 -28.00 -6.74 -3.13
N ASP A 226 -29.28 -6.38 -3.23
CA ASP A 226 -30.10 -6.67 -4.41
C ASP A 226 -29.84 -5.60 -5.48
N PRO A 227 -29.27 -5.94 -6.66
CA PRO A 227 -28.96 -4.95 -7.68
C PRO A 227 -30.21 -4.23 -8.18
N GLU A 228 -30.17 -2.90 -8.19
CA GLU A 228 -31.29 -2.07 -8.65
C GLU A 228 -30.97 -1.25 -9.88
N GLY A 229 -29.72 -0.79 -10.01
CA GLY A 229 -29.36 0.11 -11.11
C GLY A 229 -27.87 0.21 -11.37
N THR A 230 -27.57 0.99 -12.40
CA THR A 230 -26.21 1.32 -12.81
C THR A 230 -26.13 2.79 -13.18
N THR A 231 -25.15 3.48 -12.63
CA THR A 231 -24.83 4.88 -12.96
C THR A 231 -23.50 4.90 -13.70
N MET A 232 -23.42 5.68 -14.78
CA MET A 232 -22.19 5.92 -15.53
C MET A 232 -21.78 7.38 -15.33
N LEU A 233 -20.63 7.59 -14.70
CA LEU A 233 -20.08 8.91 -14.38
C LEU A 233 -18.96 9.21 -15.37
N ARG A 234 -19.14 10.28 -16.16
CA ARG A 234 -18.18 10.75 -17.17
C ARG A 234 -18.48 12.21 -17.50
N ALA A 235 -17.45 13.04 -17.62
CA ALA A 235 -17.60 14.42 -18.05
C ALA A 235 -18.28 14.50 -19.43
N ALA A 236 -19.43 15.17 -19.52
CA ALA A 236 -20.20 15.32 -20.74
C ALA A 236 -19.52 16.29 -21.74
N THR A 237 -18.77 17.27 -21.25
CA THR A 237 -17.99 18.23 -22.04
C THR A 237 -16.63 18.50 -21.37
N PRO A 238 -15.65 19.11 -22.07
CA PRO A 238 -14.40 19.56 -21.45
C PRO A 238 -14.57 20.72 -20.46
N LEU A 239 -15.80 21.14 -20.15
CA LEU A 239 -16.09 22.19 -19.17
C LEU A 239 -16.95 21.62 -18.03
N ASP A 240 -17.06 20.30 -17.96
CA ASP A 240 -17.87 19.57 -16.98
C ASP A 240 -16.98 19.07 -15.85
N ASN A 241 -17.04 19.76 -14.71
CA ASN A 241 -16.24 19.46 -13.53
C ASN A 241 -16.81 18.32 -12.67
N SER A 242 -17.73 17.49 -13.19
CA SER A 242 -18.16 16.26 -12.50
C SER A 242 -17.07 15.19 -12.47
N VAL A 243 -16.11 15.29 -13.39
CA VAL A 243 -14.88 14.49 -13.43
C VAL A 243 -13.72 15.44 -13.61
N GLU A 244 -12.84 15.46 -12.62
CA GLU A 244 -11.63 16.26 -12.63
C GLU A 244 -10.42 15.32 -12.74
N ASP A 245 -9.43 15.69 -13.54
CA ASP A 245 -8.19 14.94 -13.64
C ASP A 245 -6.96 15.83 -13.91
N ALA A 246 -5.81 15.33 -13.48
CA ALA A 246 -4.55 15.99 -13.74
C ALA A 246 -3.43 14.96 -13.77
N TRP A 247 -2.41 15.20 -14.58
CA TRP A 247 -1.19 14.40 -14.56
C TRP A 247 -0.02 15.19 -13.97
N LEU A 248 0.89 14.47 -13.32
CA LEU A 248 2.08 15.02 -12.67
C LEU A 248 3.31 14.34 -13.27
N GLY A 249 4.32 15.12 -13.64
CA GLY A 249 5.57 14.58 -14.18
C GLY A 249 6.12 15.37 -15.35
N GLY A 250 6.94 14.74 -16.19
CA GLY A 250 7.51 15.35 -17.40
C GLY A 250 6.84 14.96 -18.73
N GLY A 251 5.73 14.19 -18.69
CA GLY A 251 4.92 13.83 -19.84
C GLY A 251 5.65 12.88 -20.80
N THR A 252 5.57 13.17 -22.10
CA THR A 252 6.19 12.36 -23.17
C THR A 252 7.66 12.67 -23.40
N ASP A 253 8.08 13.91 -23.17
CA ASP A 253 9.36 14.43 -23.68
C ASP A 253 10.45 14.45 -22.59
N GLY A 254 10.13 13.98 -21.38
CA GLY A 254 11.05 14.06 -20.24
C GLY A 254 11.48 15.50 -20.00
N ILE A 255 10.51 16.42 -20.02
CA ILE A 255 10.76 17.86 -19.89
C ILE A 255 11.58 18.10 -18.60
N GLY A 256 12.49 19.07 -18.62
CA GLY A 256 13.30 19.49 -17.47
C GLY A 256 14.60 18.74 -17.20
N GLY A 257 15.09 17.90 -18.12
CA GLY A 257 16.50 17.45 -18.08
C GLY A 257 16.80 16.55 -16.89
N HIS A 258 17.70 16.90 -15.99
CA HIS A 258 18.00 16.05 -14.81
C HIS A 258 16.97 16.18 -13.70
N VAL A 259 16.21 17.28 -13.69
CA VAL A 259 15.42 17.68 -12.51
C VAL A 259 13.95 17.27 -12.57
N GLY A 260 13.47 16.78 -13.72
CA GLY A 260 12.03 16.66 -13.95
C GLY A 260 11.37 18.03 -14.02
N GLY A 261 11.00 18.43 -15.22
CA GLY A 261 10.37 19.71 -15.53
C GLY A 261 8.89 19.52 -15.39
N GLY A 262 8.41 19.62 -14.15
CA GLY A 262 7.00 19.36 -13.84
C GLY A 262 6.68 19.38 -12.36
N SER A 263 7.67 19.49 -11.47
CA SER A 263 7.38 19.33 -10.04
C SER A 263 6.42 20.37 -9.45
N ASP A 264 6.42 21.57 -10.02
CA ASP A 264 5.50 22.65 -9.67
C ASP A 264 4.62 23.10 -10.86
N ILE A 265 4.55 22.29 -11.92
CA ILE A 265 3.69 22.59 -13.07
C ILE A 265 2.38 21.84 -12.89
N ASN A 266 1.28 22.58 -12.98
CA ASN A 266 -0.05 22.02 -13.03
C ASN A 266 -0.43 21.67 -14.47
N HIS A 267 -1.14 20.55 -14.63
CA HIS A 267 -1.64 20.06 -15.92
C HIS A 267 -3.12 19.69 -15.87
N GLY A 268 -3.91 20.38 -15.04
CA GLY A 268 -5.35 20.12 -14.93
C GLY A 268 -6.15 20.52 -16.17
N ASP A 269 -5.56 21.29 -17.10
CA ASP A 269 -6.18 21.69 -18.37
C ASP A 269 -5.62 20.93 -19.59
N ASP A 270 -4.78 19.90 -19.40
CA ASP A 270 -4.21 19.14 -20.51
C ASP A 270 -5.21 18.09 -21.02
N GLU A 271 -5.43 18.03 -22.33
CA GLU A 271 -6.29 17.03 -22.97
C GLU A 271 -5.78 15.58 -22.87
N ARG A 272 -4.70 15.32 -22.15
CA ARG A 272 -4.00 14.03 -22.07
C ARG A 272 -3.62 13.70 -20.65
N LEU A 273 -3.64 12.41 -20.34
CA LEU A 273 -3.09 11.86 -19.11
C LEU A 273 -1.87 10.99 -19.42
N PHE A 274 -0.95 10.91 -18.47
CA PHE A 274 0.27 10.12 -18.59
C PHE A 274 0.50 9.24 -17.36
N ILE A 275 0.85 7.99 -17.60
CA ILE A 275 1.32 7.09 -16.55
C ILE A 275 2.63 6.44 -16.96
N GLY A 276 3.56 6.30 -16.03
CA GLY A 276 4.85 5.65 -16.27
C GLY A 276 5.81 5.86 -15.13
N SER A 277 6.64 4.88 -14.82
CA SER A 277 7.73 5.02 -13.86
C SER A 277 8.93 4.23 -14.34
N GLU A 278 10.05 4.37 -13.65
CA GLU A 278 11.20 3.50 -13.84
C GLU A 278 11.88 3.22 -12.50
N THR A 279 12.92 2.39 -12.53
CA THR A 279 13.73 2.11 -11.33
C THR A 279 14.97 2.98 -11.20
N ALA A 280 15.35 3.69 -12.27
CA ALA A 280 16.56 4.50 -12.31
C ALA A 280 16.23 5.95 -11.93
N PRO A 281 16.83 6.52 -10.87
CA PRO A 281 16.57 7.91 -10.48
C PRO A 281 17.04 8.92 -11.56
N THR A 282 18.03 8.54 -12.39
CA THR A 282 18.46 9.29 -13.58
C THR A 282 17.33 9.62 -14.56
N HIS A 283 16.22 8.91 -14.46
CA HIS A 283 15.09 8.96 -15.38
C HIS A 283 13.83 9.55 -14.77
N PHE A 284 13.95 10.17 -13.60
CA PHE A 284 12.86 10.88 -12.95
C PHE A 284 12.00 11.77 -13.88
N PRO A 285 12.54 12.51 -14.88
CA PRO A 285 11.71 13.28 -15.81
C PRO A 285 10.66 12.47 -16.60
N PHE A 286 10.81 11.15 -16.70
CA PHE A 286 9.87 10.27 -17.38
C PHE A 286 8.83 9.65 -16.44
N PHE A 287 8.89 9.99 -15.15
CA PHE A 287 7.91 9.51 -14.19
C PHE A 287 6.64 10.34 -14.34
N ASN A 288 5.51 9.66 -14.39
CA ASN A 288 4.20 10.24 -14.65
C ASN A 288 3.15 9.54 -13.78
N LYS A 289 2.40 10.34 -13.01
CA LYS A 289 1.20 9.93 -12.27
C LYS A 289 0.00 10.63 -12.86
N SER A 290 -1.19 10.05 -12.72
CA SER A 290 -2.43 10.79 -12.97
C SER A 290 -3.39 10.64 -11.79
N PHE A 291 -4.07 11.72 -11.46
CA PHE A 291 -5.09 11.82 -10.42
C PHE A 291 -6.44 12.02 -11.09
N LEU A 292 -7.46 11.37 -10.55
CA LEU A 292 -8.84 11.44 -11.05
C LEU A 292 -9.79 11.60 -9.87
N ARG A 293 -10.77 12.48 -9.98
CA ARG A 293 -11.83 12.67 -9.00
C ARG A 293 -13.19 12.67 -9.68
N PHE A 294 -14.13 11.89 -9.15
CA PHE A 294 -15.49 11.80 -9.67
C PHE A 294 -16.49 12.25 -8.60
N SER A 295 -17.42 13.13 -8.97
CA SER A 295 -18.64 13.32 -8.17
C SER A 295 -19.48 12.03 -8.20
N LEU A 296 -20.06 11.69 -7.05
CA LEU A 296 -20.94 10.52 -6.88
C LEU A 296 -22.41 10.92 -6.76
N ASP A 297 -22.76 12.20 -6.94
CA ASP A 297 -24.09 12.75 -6.68
C ASP A 297 -25.20 12.17 -7.58
N ASP A 298 -24.83 11.62 -8.75
CA ASP A 298 -25.76 10.97 -9.68
C ASP A 298 -26.11 9.52 -9.26
N ILE A 299 -25.45 8.97 -8.24
CA ILE A 299 -25.84 7.71 -7.62
C ILE A 299 -26.97 8.01 -6.63
N PRO A 300 -28.14 7.34 -6.70
CA PRO A 300 -29.22 7.57 -5.76
C PRO A 300 -28.74 7.42 -4.31
N PRO A 301 -29.21 8.23 -3.35
CA PRO A 301 -28.82 8.11 -1.94
C PRO A 301 -29.30 6.80 -1.31
N ASP A 302 -28.72 6.45 -0.16
CA ASP A 302 -29.09 5.30 0.68
C ASP A 302 -28.95 3.94 -0.04
N LYS A 303 -27.98 3.82 -0.96
CA LYS A 303 -27.66 2.58 -1.67
C LYS A 303 -26.39 1.93 -1.17
N GLU A 304 -26.21 0.67 -1.50
CA GLU A 304 -24.93 -0.03 -1.38
C GLU A 304 -24.26 -0.13 -2.75
N ILE A 305 -22.95 0.09 -2.78
CA ILE A 305 -22.14 -0.09 -3.98
C ILE A 305 -21.79 -1.57 -4.13
N ILE A 306 -22.25 -2.17 -5.22
CA ILE A 306 -22.04 -3.60 -5.52
C ILE A 306 -20.77 -3.81 -6.32
N SER A 307 -20.52 -2.95 -7.31
CA SER A 307 -19.30 -2.98 -8.09
C SER A 307 -19.05 -1.62 -8.73
N ALA A 308 -17.80 -1.21 -8.87
CA ALA A 308 -17.42 -0.05 -9.66
C ALA A 308 -16.22 -0.35 -10.55
N THR A 309 -16.31 0.04 -11.82
CA THR A 309 -15.24 -0.13 -12.81
C THR A 309 -14.79 1.23 -13.31
N LEU A 310 -13.51 1.55 -13.12
CA LEU A 310 -12.85 2.69 -13.77
C LEU A 310 -12.33 2.24 -15.14
N THR A 311 -12.76 2.91 -16.19
CA THR A 311 -12.31 2.68 -17.57
C THR A 311 -11.53 3.89 -18.09
N LEU A 312 -10.31 3.65 -18.59
CA LEU A 312 -9.46 4.65 -19.24
C LEU A 312 -9.05 4.18 -20.63
N HIS A 313 -8.88 5.13 -21.56
CA HIS A 313 -8.54 4.82 -22.95
C HIS A 313 -7.09 5.15 -23.27
N HIS A 314 -6.32 4.12 -23.63
CA HIS A 314 -4.92 4.20 -24.05
C HIS A 314 -4.80 4.35 -25.56
N TRP A 315 -4.12 5.39 -26.02
CA TRP A 315 -4.03 5.72 -27.46
C TRP A 315 -2.60 5.84 -28.00
N GLY A 316 -1.59 5.89 -27.13
CA GLY A 316 -0.18 5.93 -27.53
C GLY A 316 0.79 5.68 -26.37
N ASN A 317 2.08 5.55 -26.68
CA ASN A 317 3.11 5.28 -25.66
C ASN A 317 4.48 5.80 -26.08
N ALA A 318 5.35 5.98 -25.08
CA ALA A 318 6.77 6.22 -25.29
C ALA A 318 7.44 5.02 -26.01
N GLY A 319 8.54 5.27 -26.70
CA GLY A 319 9.31 4.23 -27.41
C GLY A 319 8.59 3.54 -28.57
N GLN A 320 7.44 4.04 -29.03
CA GLN A 320 6.67 3.42 -30.12
C GLN A 320 7.46 3.38 -31.44
N SER A 321 8.08 4.50 -31.83
CA SER A 321 8.84 4.61 -33.08
C SER A 321 10.16 3.82 -33.07
N SER A 322 10.73 3.58 -31.89
CA SER A 322 11.96 2.82 -31.69
C SER A 322 11.72 1.34 -31.42
N GLY A 323 10.47 0.92 -31.20
CA GLY A 323 10.13 -0.46 -30.82
C GLY A 323 10.62 -0.85 -29.42
N LEU A 324 10.93 0.13 -28.57
CA LEU A 324 11.46 -0.08 -27.21
C LEU A 324 10.36 -0.17 -26.15
N ALA A 325 9.14 0.23 -26.49
CA ALA A 325 7.99 0.25 -25.59
C ALA A 325 7.74 -1.10 -24.89
N ARG A 326 7.44 -1.06 -23.59
CA ARG A 326 7.21 -2.25 -22.75
C ARG A 326 5.82 -2.24 -22.11
N PRO A 327 5.25 -3.42 -21.78
CA PRO A 327 4.08 -3.51 -20.93
C PRO A 327 4.34 -2.88 -19.57
N SER A 328 3.31 -2.24 -19.01
CA SER A 328 3.38 -1.62 -17.68
C SER A 328 2.38 -2.26 -16.73
N TRP A 329 2.80 -2.50 -15.49
CA TRP A 329 1.90 -2.89 -14.41
C TRP A 329 1.38 -1.62 -13.73
N VAL A 330 0.11 -1.30 -13.94
CA VAL A 330 -0.49 -0.02 -13.54
C VAL A 330 -1.46 -0.27 -12.40
N SER A 331 -1.13 0.28 -11.23
CA SER A 331 -1.97 0.24 -10.03
C SER A 331 -2.93 1.41 -9.99
N LEU A 332 -4.09 1.16 -9.39
CA LEU A 332 -5.09 2.15 -8.96
C LEU A 332 -4.96 2.33 -7.45
N PHE A 333 -5.02 3.59 -7.02
CA PHE A 333 -4.83 4.00 -5.63
C PHE A 333 -6.04 4.78 -5.12
N THR A 334 -6.42 4.56 -3.86
CA THR A 334 -7.27 5.52 -3.13
C THR A 334 -6.44 6.74 -2.68
N ILE A 335 -7.10 7.90 -2.69
CA ILE A 335 -6.56 9.18 -2.23
C ILE A 335 -7.55 9.77 -1.23
N SER A 336 -7.12 10.00 0.01
CA SER A 336 -8.00 10.53 1.07
C SER A 336 -7.93 12.05 1.17
N ASP A 337 -6.77 12.63 0.93
CA ASP A 337 -6.57 14.07 1.09
C ASP A 337 -7.14 14.85 -0.10
N PRO A 338 -7.74 16.02 0.16
CA PRO A 338 -8.32 16.84 -0.89
C PRO A 338 -7.22 17.42 -1.79
N TRP A 339 -7.55 17.57 -3.07
CA TRP A 339 -6.72 18.25 -4.06
C TRP A 339 -7.59 19.08 -5.00
N GLU A 340 -6.98 19.99 -5.76
CA GLU A 340 -7.70 20.84 -6.71
C GLU A 340 -7.05 20.73 -8.09
N GLU A 341 -7.85 20.41 -9.10
CA GLU A 341 -7.42 20.14 -10.47
C GLU A 341 -6.46 21.18 -11.04
N MET A 342 -6.77 22.46 -10.85
CA MET A 342 -6.02 23.57 -11.42
C MET A 342 -4.84 24.06 -10.55
N SER A 343 -4.49 23.32 -9.50
CA SER A 343 -3.35 23.66 -8.64
C SER A 343 -2.52 22.48 -8.16
N ILE A 344 -2.96 21.24 -8.41
CA ILE A 344 -2.18 20.06 -8.09
C ILE A 344 -0.88 20.03 -8.91
N THR A 345 0.22 19.70 -8.25
CA THR A 345 1.56 19.57 -8.79
C THR A 345 2.22 18.34 -8.15
N TRP A 346 3.40 17.94 -8.63
CA TRP A 346 4.13 16.83 -8.02
C TRP A 346 4.37 17.02 -6.51
N ASN A 347 4.71 18.23 -6.10
CA ASN A 347 5.15 18.54 -4.73
C ASN A 347 4.00 18.82 -3.75
N ASN A 348 2.78 19.06 -4.23
CA ASN A 348 1.61 19.27 -3.36
C ASN A 348 0.53 18.18 -3.50
N ALA A 349 0.76 17.18 -4.36
CA ALA A 349 -0.19 16.11 -4.56
C ALA A 349 -0.31 15.23 -3.32
N PRO A 350 -1.53 14.80 -2.98
CA PRO A 350 -1.76 13.92 -1.85
C PRO A 350 -1.11 12.55 -2.06
N LEU A 351 -0.79 11.89 -0.95
CA LEU A 351 -0.16 10.57 -0.99
C LEU A 351 -1.19 9.46 -1.25
N ALA A 352 -0.70 8.35 -1.82
CA ALA A 352 -1.49 7.14 -1.94
C ALA A 352 -1.85 6.58 -0.57
N GLN A 353 -3.13 6.30 -0.35
CA GLN A 353 -3.61 5.61 0.85
C GLN A 353 -3.46 4.10 0.69
N GLU A 354 -3.99 3.53 -0.40
CA GLU A 354 -3.99 2.07 -0.62
C GLU A 354 -3.89 1.70 -2.10
N ASN A 355 -3.18 0.61 -2.42
CA ASN A 355 -3.21 -0.02 -3.74
C ASN A 355 -4.42 -0.97 -3.84
N ILE A 356 -5.47 -0.60 -4.56
CA ILE A 356 -6.74 -1.36 -4.55
C ILE A 356 -6.92 -2.30 -5.74
N ALA A 357 -6.30 -1.99 -6.89
CA ALA A 357 -6.37 -2.81 -8.09
C ALA A 357 -5.15 -2.56 -8.98
N ALA A 358 -4.86 -3.48 -9.90
CA ALA A 358 -3.82 -3.26 -10.90
C ALA A 358 -4.07 -4.09 -12.17
N THR A 359 -3.61 -3.58 -13.31
CA THR A 359 -3.74 -4.26 -14.60
C THR A 359 -2.50 -4.07 -15.48
N TRP A 360 -2.29 -5.00 -16.42
CA TRP A 360 -1.23 -4.85 -17.43
C TRP A 360 -1.73 -3.98 -18.56
N VAL A 361 -1.08 -2.83 -18.79
CA VAL A 361 -1.29 -1.99 -19.97
C VAL A 361 -0.22 -2.29 -21.01
N TYR A 362 -0.64 -2.87 -22.13
CA TYR A 362 0.27 -3.28 -23.21
C TYR A 362 0.51 -2.13 -24.19
N PRO A 363 1.76 -1.96 -24.68
CA PRO A 363 2.09 -0.90 -25.62
C PRO A 363 1.42 -1.10 -26.98
N LEU A 364 1.07 0.00 -27.64
CA LEU A 364 0.53 0.02 -28.99
C LEU A 364 1.66 0.10 -30.02
N THR A 365 1.61 -0.76 -31.04
CA THR A 365 2.57 -0.73 -32.15
C THR A 365 2.26 0.35 -33.19
N SER A 366 1.02 0.85 -33.20
CA SER A 366 0.52 1.94 -34.05
C SER A 366 -0.67 2.60 -33.35
N PHE A 367 -0.95 3.86 -33.68
CA PHE A 367 -2.16 4.53 -33.20
C PHE A 367 -3.41 3.68 -33.47
N SER A 368 -4.22 3.42 -32.44
CA SER A 368 -5.38 2.53 -32.51
C SER A 368 -6.62 3.18 -33.13
N GLY A 369 -6.58 4.49 -33.36
CA GLY A 369 -7.81 5.27 -33.56
C GLY A 369 -8.44 5.66 -32.23
N TRP A 370 -9.36 6.62 -32.29
CA TRP A 370 -10.17 7.06 -31.15
C TRP A 370 -11.38 6.11 -30.95
N PRO A 371 -11.82 5.87 -29.69
CA PRO A 371 -11.38 6.53 -28.46
C PRO A 371 -10.04 6.08 -27.89
N GLY A 372 -9.47 5.01 -28.43
CA GLY A 372 -8.28 4.33 -27.90
C GLY A 372 -8.63 2.89 -27.51
N VAL A 373 -7.68 2.18 -26.90
CA VAL A 373 -7.92 0.88 -26.30
C VAL A 373 -8.32 1.06 -24.84
N ALA A 374 -9.51 0.60 -24.48
CA ALA A 374 -10.01 0.64 -23.11
C ALA A 374 -9.23 -0.33 -22.20
N TYR A 375 -8.94 0.12 -20.98
CA TYR A 375 -8.44 -0.68 -19.88
C TYR A 375 -9.28 -0.39 -18.64
N ASP A 376 -9.51 -1.43 -17.85
CA ASP A 376 -10.39 -1.39 -16.68
C ASP A 376 -9.64 -1.69 -15.39
N TRP A 377 -10.02 -1.00 -14.32
CA TRP A 377 -9.62 -1.26 -12.94
C TRP A 377 -10.86 -1.44 -12.07
N ASP A 378 -10.77 -2.37 -11.12
CA ASP A 378 -11.79 -2.50 -10.08
C ASP A 378 -11.63 -1.35 -9.07
N ALA A 379 -12.60 -0.44 -9.08
CA ALA A 379 -12.66 0.72 -8.19
C ALA A 379 -13.70 0.52 -7.07
N THR A 380 -14.25 -0.69 -6.92
CA THR A 380 -15.41 -0.96 -6.05
C THR A 380 -15.15 -0.47 -4.62
N LYS A 381 -13.99 -0.79 -4.04
CA LYS A 381 -13.62 -0.36 -2.69
C LYS A 381 -13.64 1.17 -2.55
N ALA A 382 -12.90 1.86 -3.41
CA ALA A 382 -12.78 3.32 -3.37
C ALA A 382 -14.13 4.02 -3.49
N VAL A 383 -14.98 3.55 -4.41
CA VAL A 383 -16.30 4.13 -4.63
C VAL A 383 -17.24 3.85 -3.48
N ALA A 384 -17.22 2.62 -2.93
CA ALA A 384 -18.05 2.26 -1.78
C ALA A 384 -17.70 3.10 -0.54
N GLU A 385 -16.40 3.27 -0.25
CA GLU A 385 -15.93 4.06 0.89
C GLU A 385 -16.26 5.55 0.74
N ALA A 386 -15.98 6.14 -0.44
CA ALA A 386 -16.26 7.55 -0.70
C ALA A 386 -17.78 7.83 -0.72
N TYR A 387 -18.58 6.95 -1.34
CA TYR A 387 -20.04 7.08 -1.36
C TYR A 387 -20.63 7.02 0.06
N ALA A 388 -20.17 6.10 0.90
CA ALA A 388 -20.58 6.01 2.30
C ALA A 388 -20.16 7.23 3.13
N ALA A 389 -19.05 7.88 2.77
CA ALA A 389 -18.60 9.13 3.38
C ALA A 389 -19.34 10.38 2.86
N HIS A 390 -20.16 10.25 1.81
CA HIS A 390 -20.75 11.36 1.06
C HIS A 390 -19.69 12.32 0.48
N GLU A 391 -18.59 11.75 0.00
CA GLU A 391 -17.46 12.46 -0.59
C GLU A 391 -17.27 12.06 -2.06
N PRO A 392 -16.70 12.93 -2.90
CA PRO A 392 -16.25 12.52 -4.22
C PRO A 392 -15.16 11.46 -4.10
N VAL A 393 -15.17 10.47 -4.98
CA VAL A 393 -14.10 9.46 -5.00
C VAL A 393 -12.85 10.06 -5.65
N SER A 394 -11.75 10.11 -4.91
CA SER A 394 -10.44 10.54 -5.41
C SER A 394 -9.51 9.34 -5.55
N MET A 395 -8.86 9.23 -6.70
CA MET A 395 -7.98 8.13 -7.04
C MET A 395 -6.72 8.63 -7.75
N ALA A 396 -5.67 7.82 -7.70
CA ALA A 396 -4.50 8.00 -8.56
C ALA A 396 -4.20 6.72 -9.34
N ILE A 397 -3.50 6.86 -10.45
CA ILE A 397 -2.93 5.75 -11.22
C ILE A 397 -1.43 5.94 -11.36
N TYR A 398 -0.70 4.87 -11.09
CA TYR A 398 0.75 4.86 -11.22
C TYR A 398 1.26 3.46 -11.54
N SER A 399 2.45 3.39 -12.13
CA SER A 399 3.04 2.11 -12.53
C SER A 399 4.27 1.78 -11.69
N SER A 400 4.62 0.51 -11.64
CA SER A 400 5.83 0.01 -10.98
C SER A 400 6.88 -0.41 -11.99
N ASP A 401 7.11 0.30 -13.08
CA ASP A 401 7.90 -0.27 -14.19
C ASP A 401 9.41 -0.27 -13.92
N ASN A 402 10.13 -1.20 -14.56
CA ASN A 402 11.58 -1.33 -14.43
C ASN A 402 12.35 -0.61 -15.53
N ALA A 403 11.83 -0.71 -16.74
CA ALA A 403 12.53 -0.37 -17.97
C ALA A 403 12.26 1.07 -18.39
N ARG A 404 13.07 1.55 -19.33
CA ARG A 404 12.85 2.80 -20.05
C ARG A 404 11.64 2.68 -20.98
N ASP A 405 11.16 3.83 -21.47
CA ASP A 405 10.15 3.93 -22.53
C ASP A 405 8.81 3.28 -22.14
N THR A 406 8.40 3.46 -20.89
CA THR A 406 7.21 2.81 -20.32
C THR A 406 5.97 3.70 -20.33
N THR A 407 6.10 5.02 -20.51
CA THR A 407 4.98 5.95 -20.44
C THR A 407 3.83 5.56 -21.38
N LYS A 408 2.60 5.47 -20.86
CA LYS A 408 1.36 5.27 -21.62
C LYS A 408 0.56 6.57 -21.65
N TYR A 409 -0.07 6.84 -22.78
CA TYR A 409 -0.82 8.06 -23.06
C TYR A 409 -2.30 7.74 -23.01
N LEU A 410 -2.99 8.40 -22.11
CA LEU A 410 -4.39 8.19 -21.79
C LEU A 410 -5.19 9.45 -22.16
N THR A 411 -6.49 9.29 -22.31
CA THR A 411 -7.43 10.39 -22.58
C THR A 411 -7.87 11.05 -21.26
N SER A 412 -7.89 12.38 -21.20
CA SER A 412 -8.34 13.19 -20.04
C SER A 412 -9.83 13.56 -20.17
N SER A 413 -10.47 13.97 -19.08
CA SER A 413 -11.76 14.68 -19.03
C SER A 413 -11.76 15.91 -19.94
N GLU A 414 -10.64 16.60 -20.07
CA GLU A 414 -10.45 17.82 -20.87
C GLU A 414 -10.37 17.54 -22.37
N THR A 415 -10.26 16.27 -22.80
CA THR A 415 -10.16 15.94 -24.22
C THR A 415 -11.35 16.50 -25.01
N GLY A 416 -11.05 17.23 -26.08
CA GLY A 416 -12.06 17.90 -26.90
C GLY A 416 -12.23 19.39 -26.62
N ILE A 417 -11.40 19.96 -25.75
CA ILE A 417 -11.25 21.42 -25.69
C ILE A 417 -10.66 21.89 -27.03
N THR A 418 -11.21 22.95 -27.60
CA THR A 418 -10.65 23.60 -28.80
C THR A 418 -10.59 25.09 -28.54
N ASP A 419 -9.73 25.84 -29.22
CA ASP A 419 -9.78 27.32 -29.20
C ASP A 419 -10.54 27.84 -30.44
N PRO A 420 -11.71 28.52 -30.31
CA PRO A 420 -12.40 28.89 -29.07
C PRO A 420 -13.13 27.71 -28.40
N PRO A 421 -13.30 27.71 -27.06
CA PRO A 421 -13.86 26.61 -26.27
C PRO A 421 -15.38 26.51 -26.48
N ALA A 422 -15.76 25.90 -27.60
CA ALA A 422 -17.07 25.32 -27.87
C ALA A 422 -17.01 24.65 -29.26
N TYR A 423 -17.78 23.58 -29.40
CA TYR A 423 -18.28 22.98 -30.65
C TYR A 423 -17.72 21.62 -31.11
N TRP A 424 -16.63 21.09 -30.57
CA TRP A 424 -16.13 19.79 -31.04
C TRP A 424 -15.86 18.81 -29.88
N ASN A 425 -16.94 18.29 -29.28
CA ASN A 425 -16.88 17.18 -28.33
C ASN A 425 -16.58 15.87 -29.08
N TRP A 426 -15.33 15.70 -29.53
CA TRP A 426 -14.98 14.71 -30.55
C TRP A 426 -14.57 13.34 -30.03
N ASN A 427 -14.28 13.24 -28.73
CA ASN A 427 -13.86 12.01 -28.07
C ASN A 427 -14.49 11.82 -26.69
N GLU A 428 -15.76 12.22 -26.54
CA GLU A 428 -16.49 12.04 -25.28
C GLU A 428 -16.39 10.60 -24.76
N GLU A 429 -16.51 9.61 -25.65
CA GLU A 429 -16.40 8.19 -25.33
C GLU A 429 -15.05 7.80 -24.71
N GLY A 430 -13.97 8.53 -25.05
CA GLY A 430 -12.63 8.25 -24.57
C GLY A 430 -12.32 8.75 -23.17
N ARG A 431 -13.11 9.71 -22.65
CA ARG A 431 -12.86 10.32 -21.34
C ARG A 431 -12.93 9.29 -20.19
N PRO A 432 -12.26 9.55 -19.05
CA PRO A 432 -12.37 8.69 -17.88
C PRO A 432 -13.82 8.43 -17.50
N THR A 433 -14.13 7.15 -17.30
CA THR A 433 -15.50 6.71 -17.01
C THR A 433 -15.50 5.82 -15.78
N LEU A 434 -16.41 6.11 -14.84
CA LEU A 434 -16.68 5.24 -13.71
C LEU A 434 -18.09 4.64 -13.87
N THR A 435 -18.16 3.32 -14.03
CA THR A 435 -19.44 2.60 -14.11
C THR A 435 -19.73 1.94 -12.78
N VAL A 436 -20.80 2.35 -12.11
CA VAL A 436 -21.14 1.94 -10.74
C VAL A 436 -22.46 1.19 -10.73
N VAL A 437 -22.44 -0.06 -10.26
CA VAL A 437 -23.63 -0.86 -9.98
C VAL A 437 -23.96 -0.70 -8.51
N TRP A 438 -25.21 -0.36 -8.23
CA TRP A 438 -25.71 -0.11 -6.89
C TRP A 438 -27.02 -0.86 -6.66
N GLY A 439 -27.34 -1.09 -5.39
CA GLY A 439 -28.52 -1.84 -5.00
C GLY A 439 -29.01 -1.49 -3.60
N GLU A 440 -30.11 -2.13 -3.21
CA GLU A 440 -30.61 -2.04 -1.84
C GLU A 440 -29.77 -2.93 -0.93
N PRO A 441 -29.28 -2.42 0.22
CA PRO A 441 -28.63 -3.25 1.21
C PRO A 441 -29.56 -4.39 1.64
N LEU A 442 -29.05 -5.60 1.70
CA LEU A 442 -29.78 -6.67 2.35
C LEU A 442 -29.69 -6.51 3.88
N ASP A 443 -30.84 -6.61 4.55
CA ASP A 443 -30.91 -6.77 5.99
C ASP A 443 -30.28 -8.13 6.39
N ASP A 444 -29.03 -8.11 6.86
CA ASP A 444 -28.24 -9.29 7.23
C ASP A 444 -27.29 -9.01 8.41
N PHE A 445 -26.43 -9.98 8.75
CA PHE A 445 -25.37 -9.81 9.74
C PHE A 445 -24.12 -10.63 9.37
N LEU A 446 -22.96 -10.18 9.84
CA LEU A 446 -21.69 -10.87 9.79
C LEU A 446 -21.30 -11.41 11.16
N LEU A 447 -20.54 -12.50 11.18
CA LEU A 447 -19.94 -13.07 12.38
C LEU A 447 -18.41 -13.04 12.28
N SER A 448 -17.73 -12.67 13.35
CA SER A 448 -16.28 -12.77 13.48
C SER A 448 -15.90 -13.18 14.91
N ALA A 449 -14.62 -13.52 15.14
CA ALA A 449 -14.13 -13.84 16.47
C ALA A 449 -12.69 -13.38 16.70
N SER A 450 -12.40 -12.94 17.93
CA SER A 450 -11.06 -12.57 18.38
C SER A 450 -10.71 -13.19 19.74
N PRO A 451 -9.54 -13.85 19.89
CA PRO A 451 -8.71 -14.35 18.78
C PRO A 451 -9.42 -15.48 18.03
N SER A 452 -8.98 -15.86 16.83
CA SER A 452 -9.51 -17.02 16.09
C SER A 452 -8.87 -18.37 16.48
N ILE A 453 -7.75 -18.32 17.22
CA ILE A 453 -6.97 -19.49 17.65
C ILE A 453 -6.57 -19.33 19.13
N GLN A 454 -6.74 -20.38 19.94
CA GLN A 454 -6.38 -20.44 21.37
C GLN A 454 -5.62 -21.72 21.73
N ALA A 455 -5.04 -21.75 22.93
CA ALA A 455 -4.51 -22.96 23.56
C ALA A 455 -4.97 -23.07 25.03
N ALA A 456 -5.24 -24.28 25.48
CA ALA A 456 -5.63 -24.58 26.87
C ALA A 456 -5.01 -25.89 27.35
N ALA A 457 -4.77 -26.03 28.65
CA ALA A 457 -4.40 -27.31 29.23
C ALA A 457 -5.57 -28.29 29.19
N ALA A 458 -5.29 -29.60 29.28
CA ALA A 458 -6.33 -30.60 29.37
C ALA A 458 -7.18 -30.38 30.65
N GLY A 459 -8.50 -30.36 30.50
CA GLY A 459 -9.45 -30.01 31.56
C GLY A 459 -9.70 -28.52 31.81
N ASP A 460 -8.96 -27.61 31.16
CA ASP A 460 -9.13 -26.15 31.32
C ASP A 460 -10.12 -25.57 30.28
N SER A 461 -10.38 -24.26 30.39
CA SER A 461 -11.24 -23.52 29.46
C SER A 461 -10.47 -22.44 28.67
N ALA A 462 -10.90 -22.18 27.43
CA ALA A 462 -10.47 -21.05 26.60
C ALA A 462 -11.67 -20.16 26.23
N ALA A 463 -11.43 -18.87 26.04
CA ALA A 463 -12.46 -17.89 25.68
C ALA A 463 -12.19 -17.22 24.32
N TYR A 464 -13.26 -17.05 23.55
CA TYR A 464 -13.29 -16.35 22.26
C TYR A 464 -14.35 -15.24 22.34
N HIS A 465 -14.00 -14.03 21.89
CA HIS A 465 -14.93 -12.93 21.75
C HIS A 465 -15.57 -13.02 20.36
N ILE A 466 -16.86 -13.35 20.29
CA ILE A 466 -17.63 -13.48 19.07
C ILE A 466 -18.32 -12.16 18.80
N HIS A 467 -18.09 -11.57 17.63
CA HIS A 467 -18.73 -10.33 17.22
C HIS A 467 -19.85 -10.58 16.21
N VAL A 468 -20.97 -9.89 16.40
CA VAL A 468 -22.12 -9.87 15.49
C VAL A 468 -22.25 -8.46 14.93
N GLN A 469 -22.03 -8.30 13.64
CA GLN A 469 -22.10 -7.01 12.97
C GLN A 469 -23.33 -6.96 12.05
N PRO A 470 -24.37 -6.16 12.37
CA PRO A 470 -25.53 -6.01 11.48
C PRO A 470 -25.14 -5.32 10.17
N THR A 471 -25.82 -5.66 9.07
CA THR A 471 -25.75 -5.00 7.76
C THR A 471 -27.12 -4.47 7.36
N GLY A 472 -27.16 -3.42 6.54
CA GLY A 472 -28.43 -2.75 6.19
C GLY A 472 -29.18 -2.25 7.43
N ASN A 473 -30.48 -2.47 7.48
CA ASN A 473 -31.35 -2.13 8.62
C ASN A 473 -31.58 -3.30 9.58
N PHE A 474 -30.69 -4.31 9.55
CA PHE A 474 -30.85 -5.50 10.37
C PHE A 474 -30.87 -5.16 11.86
N SER A 475 -32.03 -5.37 12.47
CA SER A 475 -32.33 -5.03 13.87
C SER A 475 -32.82 -6.24 14.67
N SER A 476 -32.81 -7.42 14.06
CA SER A 476 -33.29 -8.65 14.71
C SER A 476 -32.24 -9.27 15.62
N ALA A 477 -32.70 -10.04 16.60
CA ALA A 477 -31.81 -10.78 17.46
C ALA A 477 -31.17 -11.96 16.72
N VAL A 478 -29.87 -12.15 16.89
CA VAL A 478 -29.12 -13.29 16.36
C VAL A 478 -28.97 -14.33 17.47
N THR A 479 -29.53 -15.51 17.24
CA THR A 479 -29.31 -16.67 18.10
C THR A 479 -28.03 -17.37 17.65
N LEU A 480 -27.06 -17.45 18.55
CA LEU A 480 -25.77 -18.05 18.32
C LEU A 480 -25.72 -19.46 18.93
N THR A 481 -25.12 -20.38 18.20
CA THR A 481 -24.89 -21.77 18.62
C THR A 481 -23.44 -22.14 18.30
N ALA A 482 -22.86 -23.06 19.05
CA ALA A 482 -21.53 -23.58 18.74
C ALA A 482 -21.58 -25.10 18.58
N THR A 483 -20.81 -25.61 17.64
CA THR A 483 -20.53 -27.03 17.48
C THR A 483 -19.09 -27.26 17.88
N VAL A 484 -18.90 -28.08 18.91
CA VAL A 484 -17.58 -28.47 19.44
C VAL A 484 -17.42 -29.99 19.37
N PRO A 485 -16.18 -30.51 19.29
CA PRO A 485 -15.91 -31.94 19.39
C PRO A 485 -16.51 -32.62 20.64
N VAL A 486 -16.72 -33.94 20.57
CA VAL A 486 -17.42 -34.74 21.62
C VAL A 486 -16.75 -34.72 23.00
N ASN A 487 -15.46 -34.44 23.02
CA ASN A 487 -14.57 -34.30 24.17
C ASN A 487 -14.55 -32.86 24.74
N MET A 488 -15.50 -32.00 24.37
CA MET A 488 -15.58 -30.62 24.84
C MET A 488 -16.99 -30.24 25.28
N ALA A 489 -17.07 -29.28 26.20
CA ALA A 489 -18.28 -28.53 26.49
C ALA A 489 -18.08 -27.06 26.10
N TYR A 490 -19.16 -26.37 25.74
CA TYR A 490 -19.10 -24.93 25.51
C TYR A 490 -20.19 -24.19 26.27
N LYS A 491 -19.95 -22.91 26.51
CA LYS A 491 -20.91 -21.95 27.04
C LYS A 491 -20.78 -20.66 26.26
N LEU A 492 -21.91 -20.15 25.76
CA LEU A 492 -21.96 -18.91 25.01
C LEU A 492 -22.79 -17.88 25.79
N ILE A 493 -22.26 -16.68 26.00
CA ILE A 493 -22.93 -15.64 26.80
C ILE A 493 -22.75 -14.24 26.16
N PRO A 494 -23.85 -13.56 25.78
CA PRO A 494 -25.19 -14.13 25.60
C PRO A 494 -25.23 -15.11 24.42
N ASP A 495 -26.14 -16.07 24.44
CA ASP A 495 -26.45 -16.97 23.31
C ASP A 495 -27.45 -16.35 22.33
N VAL A 496 -28.09 -15.25 22.73
CA VAL A 496 -28.92 -14.40 21.85
C VAL A 496 -28.39 -12.97 21.94
N VAL A 497 -27.90 -12.47 20.82
CA VAL A 497 -27.34 -11.13 20.68
C VAL A 497 -28.39 -10.22 20.03
N ALA A 498 -28.92 -9.27 20.78
CA ALA A 498 -29.87 -8.30 20.27
C ALA A 498 -29.12 -7.11 19.65
N ALA A 499 -29.43 -6.75 18.40
CA ALA A 499 -28.88 -5.54 17.80
C ALA A 499 -29.25 -4.29 18.64
N PRO A 500 -28.33 -3.33 18.87
CA PRO A 500 -26.97 -3.25 18.34
C PRO A 500 -25.88 -3.73 19.32
N TYR A 501 -26.16 -4.55 20.34
CA TYR A 501 -25.09 -5.14 21.15
C TYR A 501 -24.33 -6.15 20.29
N GLN A 502 -23.00 -6.01 20.15
CA GLN A 502 -22.23 -6.68 19.09
C GLN A 502 -21.33 -7.82 19.58
N GLU A 503 -21.41 -8.25 20.84
CA GLU A 503 -20.42 -9.18 21.40
C GLU A 503 -21.05 -10.28 22.26
N ALA A 504 -20.56 -11.52 22.07
CA ALA A 504 -20.80 -12.67 22.93
C ALA A 504 -19.47 -13.37 23.24
N ILE A 505 -19.36 -13.98 24.42
CA ILE A 505 -18.17 -14.73 24.81
C ILE A 505 -18.46 -16.22 24.69
N LEU A 506 -17.72 -16.91 23.82
CA LEU A 506 -17.69 -18.36 23.74
C LEU A 506 -16.60 -18.88 24.66
N THR A 507 -16.98 -19.59 25.73
CA THR A 507 -16.06 -20.34 26.58
C THR A 507 -16.14 -21.82 26.23
N VAL A 508 -15.01 -22.42 25.84
CA VAL A 508 -14.90 -23.86 25.54
C VAL A 508 -14.09 -24.51 26.63
N THR A 509 -14.59 -25.62 27.19
CA THR A 509 -13.96 -26.39 28.26
C THR A 509 -13.62 -27.78 27.76
N ASP A 510 -12.38 -28.18 27.95
CA ASP A 510 -11.92 -29.51 27.62
C ASP A 510 -12.46 -30.56 28.61
N LEU A 511 -12.90 -31.71 28.10
CA LEU A 511 -13.45 -32.83 28.88
C LEU A 511 -12.67 -34.13 28.70
N HIS A 512 -11.42 -34.07 28.22
CA HIS A 512 -10.61 -35.27 28.14
C HIS A 512 -10.44 -35.92 29.52
N PRO A 513 -10.54 -37.25 29.61
CA PRO A 513 -10.48 -37.96 30.88
C PRO A 513 -9.07 -37.98 31.48
N GLU A 514 -8.04 -37.73 30.66
CA GLU A 514 -6.64 -37.75 31.05
C GLU A 514 -6.12 -36.31 31.21
N PRO A 515 -5.49 -35.96 32.35
CA PRO A 515 -5.01 -34.59 32.61
C PRO A 515 -3.79 -34.20 31.76
N VAL A 516 -3.27 -35.10 30.93
CA VAL A 516 -2.11 -34.87 30.07
C VAL A 516 -2.35 -35.53 28.71
N LEU A 517 -2.49 -34.70 27.67
CA LEU A 517 -2.52 -35.14 26.27
C LEU A 517 -1.12 -34.93 25.67
N MET A 518 -0.46 -36.02 25.29
CA MET A 518 0.85 -35.96 24.60
C MET A 518 0.83 -36.89 23.37
N PRO A 519 0.99 -36.36 22.14
CA PRO A 519 1.05 -34.93 21.79
C PRO A 519 -0.29 -34.21 22.06
N GLY A 520 -0.28 -32.88 22.15
CA GLY A 520 -1.51 -32.08 22.25
C GLY A 520 -2.40 -32.25 21.02
N GLU A 521 -3.70 -32.00 21.18
CA GLU A 521 -4.71 -32.22 20.14
C GLU A 521 -5.26 -30.88 19.61
N TRP A 522 -5.35 -30.76 18.28
CA TRP A 522 -6.01 -29.64 17.62
C TRP A 522 -7.49 -29.93 17.43
N CYS A 523 -8.33 -28.99 17.85
CA CYS A 523 -9.77 -29.09 17.77
C CYS A 523 -10.34 -27.88 17.04
N THR A 524 -11.06 -28.13 15.95
CA THR A 524 -11.79 -27.10 15.22
C THR A 524 -13.21 -26.99 15.75
N LEU A 525 -13.64 -25.77 16.01
CA LEU A 525 -14.93 -25.38 16.55
C LEU A 525 -15.67 -24.57 15.49
N HIS A 526 -17.00 -24.68 15.43
CA HIS A 526 -17.82 -23.86 14.54
C HIS A 526 -18.83 -23.07 15.35
N VAL A 527 -18.89 -21.76 15.16
CA VAL A 527 -19.95 -20.90 15.73
C VAL A 527 -20.91 -20.54 14.61
N THR A 528 -22.20 -20.77 14.81
CA THR A 528 -23.27 -20.51 13.84
C THR A 528 -24.28 -19.53 14.41
N GLY A 529 -24.55 -18.45 13.68
CA GLY A 529 -25.61 -17.49 13.98
C GLY A 529 -26.83 -17.70 13.09
N THR A 530 -28.01 -17.57 13.69
CA THR A 530 -29.31 -17.75 13.05
C THR A 530 -30.29 -16.66 13.50
N THR A 531 -31.25 -16.33 12.65
CA THR A 531 -32.31 -15.36 12.94
C THR A 531 -33.62 -15.86 12.32
N GLU A 532 -34.76 -15.45 12.87
CA GLU A 532 -36.07 -15.88 12.38
C GLU A 532 -36.44 -15.22 11.03
N LEU A 533 -35.81 -14.09 10.67
CA LEU A 533 -36.12 -13.32 9.46
C LEU A 533 -35.28 -13.71 8.23
N ILE A 534 -34.10 -14.30 8.43
CA ILE A 534 -33.15 -14.65 7.37
C ILE A 534 -33.03 -16.16 7.33
N THR A 535 -33.26 -16.75 6.15
CA THR A 535 -33.22 -18.21 5.98
C THR A 535 -31.79 -18.75 5.96
N GLN A 536 -30.79 -17.89 5.73
CA GLN A 536 -29.37 -18.24 5.71
C GLN A 536 -28.76 -18.22 7.11
N THR A 537 -27.90 -19.20 7.39
CA THR A 537 -27.11 -19.32 8.61
C THR A 537 -25.68 -18.87 8.34
N LYS A 538 -25.10 -18.03 9.21
CA LYS A 538 -23.68 -17.63 9.10
C LYS A 538 -22.84 -18.46 10.05
N SER A 539 -21.66 -18.92 9.62
CA SER A 539 -20.76 -19.71 10.47
C SER A 539 -19.30 -19.28 10.35
N ILE A 540 -18.57 -19.33 11.46
CA ILE A 540 -17.12 -19.12 11.55
C ILE A 540 -16.43 -20.33 12.16
N SER A 541 -15.18 -20.58 11.79
CA SER A 541 -14.34 -21.67 12.32
C SER A 541 -13.27 -21.10 13.26
N LEU A 542 -13.04 -21.77 14.39
CA LEU A 542 -12.07 -21.40 15.41
C LEU A 542 -11.22 -22.62 15.75
N ASP A 543 -9.96 -22.42 16.12
CA ASP A 543 -9.08 -23.53 16.50
C ASP A 543 -8.64 -23.45 17.96
N LEU A 544 -8.66 -24.60 18.64
CA LEU A 544 -8.20 -24.77 20.02
C LEU A 544 -7.14 -25.88 20.08
N LEU A 545 -5.97 -25.59 20.62
CA LEU A 545 -4.96 -26.59 20.98
C LEU A 545 -5.13 -27.02 22.43
N VAL A 546 -5.46 -28.30 22.67
CA VAL A 546 -5.66 -28.88 24.01
C VAL A 546 -4.46 -29.70 24.45
N GLY A 547 -3.99 -29.48 25.68
CA GLY A 547 -2.91 -30.27 26.30
C GLY A 547 -1.53 -30.07 25.64
N GLY A 548 -1.48 -29.26 24.58
CA GLY A 548 -0.27 -28.65 24.06
C GLY A 548 -0.11 -27.25 24.64
N ALA A 549 1.13 -26.80 24.79
CA ALA A 549 1.42 -25.40 24.97
C ALA A 549 1.67 -24.80 23.58
N ARG A 550 0.94 -23.73 23.23
CA ARG A 550 1.42 -22.82 22.18
C ARG A 550 2.51 -21.96 22.81
N ALA A 551 3.72 -22.49 22.84
CA ALA A 551 4.87 -21.66 23.13
C ALA A 551 5.10 -20.77 21.92
N TYR A 552 4.74 -19.49 22.04
CA TYR A 552 5.50 -18.47 21.33
C TYR A 552 6.90 -18.57 21.91
N LEU A 553 7.79 -19.27 21.20
CA LEU A 553 9.18 -19.29 21.58
C LEU A 553 9.63 -17.82 21.54
N PRO A 554 10.18 -17.23 22.62
CA PRO A 554 11.11 -16.15 22.38
C PRO A 554 12.20 -16.76 21.51
N SER A 555 12.33 -16.31 20.26
CA SER A 555 13.49 -16.69 19.47
C SER A 555 14.71 -16.16 20.23
N ILE A 556 15.47 -17.09 20.81
CA ILE A 556 16.88 -16.91 21.13
C ILE A 556 17.58 -17.79 20.11
N THR A 557 17.72 -17.25 18.92
CA THR A 557 18.51 -17.84 17.86
C THR A 557 19.98 -17.60 18.12
N LYS A 558 20.83 -17.91 17.16
CA LYS A 558 22.22 -17.51 17.14
C LYS A 558 22.54 -16.89 15.81
#